data_AF-A0A7R9XUI5-F1
#
_entry.id   AF-A0A7R9XUI5-F1
#
_cell.length_a   1.000
_cell.length_b   1.000
_cell.length_c   1.000
_cell.angle_alpha   90.00
_cell.angle_beta   90.00
_cell.angle_gamma   90.00
#
_symmetry.space_group_name_H-M   'P 1'
#
loop_
_entity.id
_entity.type
_entity.pdbx_description
1 polymer ?
#
loop_
_entity_poly.entity_id
_entity_poly.type
_entity_poly.pdbx_seq_one_letter_code
_entity_poly.pdbx_strand_id
1 'polypeptide(L)'
;AYVFFRDGTSWSQQTKLLASDGVSSDNFGKSVALSGDYALVGAHGDDDNGARSGSAYVFARDGTSWSQQAKLVASDGAAWDHFGYSVALSGDYALVGAHGDDDNGARSGSAYVFARDGTSWSQQAKLLASDGAASDQFGLSVALSVDNALVGAFDDDNGSDSGSAYMYRLTPYSPPPPSPPPAPPSPPPSPPPPPPLPPPSPPPPSPPSEEVSKLVASD
;
A
#
# COMPACT_ATOMS: atom_id res chain seq x y z
N ALA A 1 18.91 -21.95 4.25
CA ALA A 1 17.56 -22.50 4.52
C ALA A 1 17.29 -23.68 3.56
N TYR A 2 16.37 -24.59 3.90
CA TYR A 2 16.00 -25.72 3.03
C TYR A 2 14.52 -25.62 2.67
N VAL A 3 14.17 -25.94 1.42
CA VAL A 3 12.79 -26.01 0.95
C VAL A 3 12.42 -27.48 0.78
N PHE A 4 11.27 -27.84 1.35
CA PHE A 4 10.68 -29.17 1.20
C PHE A 4 9.36 -29.07 0.43
N PHE A 5 9.14 -30.02 -0.48
CA PHE A 5 7.92 -30.16 -1.25
C PHE A 5 7.09 -31.32 -0.69
N ARG A 6 5.76 -31.15 -0.66
CA ARG A 6 4.83 -32.21 -0.29
C ARG A 6 4.01 -32.64 -1.49
N ASP A 7 4.09 -33.91 -1.87
CA ASP A 7 3.31 -34.51 -2.97
C ASP A 7 1.93 -35.05 -2.52
N GLY A 8 1.37 -34.45 -1.47
CA GLY A 8 0.17 -34.92 -0.78
C GLY A 8 0.45 -35.92 0.33
N THR A 9 1.38 -36.86 0.13
CA THR A 9 1.66 -37.94 1.12
C THR A 9 3.04 -37.88 1.75
N SER A 10 4.05 -37.46 0.99
CA SER A 10 5.45 -37.49 1.39
C SER A 10 6.06 -36.10 1.32
N TRP A 11 7.02 -35.84 2.20
CA TRP A 11 7.88 -34.67 2.14
C TRP A 11 9.23 -35.05 1.53
N SER A 12 9.69 -34.27 0.57
CA SER A 12 11.02 -34.41 -0.03
C SER A 12 11.74 -33.07 -0.07
N GLN A 13 13.06 -33.08 0.16
CA GLN A 13 13.86 -31.86 0.01
C GLN A 13 13.93 -31.49 -1.47
N GLN A 14 13.46 -30.28 -1.80
CA GLN A 14 13.50 -29.77 -3.16
C GLN A 14 14.80 -29.02 -3.44
N THR A 15 15.18 -28.09 -2.56
CA THR A 15 16.42 -27.30 -2.73
C THR A 15 16.96 -26.76 -1.42
N LYS A 16 18.21 -26.31 -1.45
CA LYS A 16 18.84 -25.51 -0.39
C LYS A 16 18.98 -24.08 -0.91
N LEU A 17 18.39 -23.12 -0.19
CA LEU A 17 18.54 -21.70 -0.47
C LEU A 17 19.83 -21.18 0.17
N LEU A 18 20.57 -20.38 -0.59
CA LEU A 18 21.80 -19.72 -0.21
C LEU A 18 21.68 -18.24 -0.57
N ALA A 19 22.13 -17.35 0.31
CA ALA A 19 22.34 -15.94 -0.05
C ALA A 19 23.48 -15.84 -1.09
N SER A 20 23.30 -14.99 -2.09
CA SER A 20 24.29 -14.75 -3.17
C SER A 20 25.61 -14.19 -2.66
N ASP A 21 25.56 -13.47 -1.55
CA ASP A 21 26.65 -12.78 -0.87
C ASP A 21 26.92 -13.37 0.53
N GLY A 22 26.31 -14.50 0.87
CA GLY A 22 26.39 -15.04 2.23
C GLY A 22 27.82 -15.40 2.65
N VAL A 23 28.28 -14.80 3.74
CA VAL A 23 29.57 -15.07 4.37
C VAL A 23 29.40 -15.68 5.76
N SER A 24 30.52 -16.02 6.39
CA SER A 24 30.52 -16.57 7.75
C SER A 24 30.00 -15.54 8.75
N SER A 25 29.10 -15.97 9.64
CA SER A 25 28.49 -15.18 10.72
C SER A 25 27.26 -14.33 10.36
N ASP A 26 26.84 -14.29 9.10
CA ASP A 26 25.59 -13.61 8.71
C ASP A 26 24.35 -14.27 9.31
N ASN A 27 24.50 -15.52 9.78
CA ASN A 27 23.44 -16.32 10.39
C ASN A 27 22.23 -16.47 9.46
N PHE A 28 22.47 -16.56 8.15
CA PHE A 28 21.45 -16.79 7.15
C PHE A 28 20.63 -18.05 7.45
N GLY A 29 19.30 -17.93 7.43
CA GLY A 29 18.39 -19.00 7.80
C GLY A 29 18.00 -19.01 9.26
N LYS A 30 18.35 -17.96 10.04
CA LYS A 30 17.90 -17.79 11.44
C LYS A 30 16.37 -17.80 11.54
N SER A 31 15.70 -17.18 10.58
CA SER A 31 14.25 -17.11 10.48
C SER A 31 13.83 -17.35 9.04
N VAL A 32 12.65 -17.96 8.84
CA VAL A 32 12.10 -18.28 7.52
C VAL A 32 10.60 -18.05 7.48
N ALA A 33 10.10 -17.56 6.36
CA ALA A 33 8.68 -17.48 6.05
C ALA A 33 8.43 -17.90 4.59
N LEU A 34 7.23 -18.41 4.31
CA LEU A 34 6.82 -18.89 2.99
C LEU A 34 5.39 -18.39 2.70
N SER A 35 5.18 -17.82 1.51
CA SER A 35 3.86 -17.41 1.03
C SER A 35 3.80 -17.60 -0.48
N GLY A 36 2.97 -18.55 -0.94
CA GLY A 36 2.87 -18.91 -2.35
C GLY A 36 4.22 -19.34 -2.92
N ASP A 37 4.66 -18.65 -3.97
CA ASP A 37 5.93 -18.87 -4.66
C ASP A 37 7.09 -18.06 -4.09
N TYR A 38 6.93 -17.45 -2.90
CA TYR A 38 7.96 -16.62 -2.28
C TYR A 38 8.39 -17.17 -0.93
N ALA A 39 9.69 -17.10 -0.67
CA ALA A 39 10.28 -17.38 0.62
C ALA A 39 11.08 -16.17 1.10
N LEU A 40 11.03 -15.89 2.39
CA LEU A 40 11.79 -14.83 3.04
C LEU A 40 12.70 -15.48 4.09
N VAL A 41 13.99 -15.14 4.06
CA VAL A 41 15.00 -15.77 4.92
C VAL A 41 15.83 -14.71 5.62
N GLY A 42 15.81 -14.70 6.95
CA GLY A 42 16.55 -13.73 7.75
C GLY A 42 18.03 -14.09 7.94
N ALA A 43 18.86 -13.05 8.02
CA ALA A 43 20.31 -13.08 8.23
C ALA A 43 20.73 -11.94 9.16
N HIS A 44 20.27 -12.00 10.41
CA HIS A 44 20.49 -10.94 11.43
C HIS A 44 21.94 -10.68 11.84
N GLY A 45 22.89 -11.48 11.36
CA GLY A 45 24.32 -11.29 11.60
C GLY A 45 25.03 -10.55 10.48
N ASP A 46 24.38 -10.35 9.33
CA ASP A 46 24.92 -9.64 8.16
C ASP A 46 25.38 -8.24 8.54
N ASP A 47 26.49 -7.78 7.97
CA ASP A 47 27.19 -6.57 8.41
C ASP A 47 27.39 -5.50 7.33
N ASP A 48 26.68 -5.61 6.21
CA ASP A 48 26.78 -4.70 5.06
C ASP A 48 26.53 -3.23 5.41
N ASN A 49 25.62 -2.93 6.34
CA ASN A 49 25.29 -1.58 6.80
C ASN A 49 25.84 -1.26 8.20
N GLY A 50 26.77 -2.08 8.70
CA GLY A 50 27.31 -1.99 10.06
C GLY A 50 27.26 -3.32 10.78
N ALA A 51 28.09 -3.49 11.80
CA ALA A 51 28.25 -4.77 12.49
C ALA A 51 26.90 -5.35 12.95
N ARG A 52 26.48 -6.49 12.39
CA ARG A 52 25.20 -7.15 12.68
C ARG A 52 23.97 -6.24 12.48
N SER A 53 24.05 -5.32 11.53
CA SER A 53 22.90 -4.52 11.06
C SER A 53 21.79 -5.42 10.52
N GLY A 54 22.18 -6.53 9.88
CA GLY A 54 21.30 -7.61 9.49
C GLY A 54 20.62 -7.39 8.15
N SER A 55 20.17 -8.50 7.57
CA SER A 55 19.52 -8.54 6.26
C SER A 55 18.39 -9.58 6.21
N ALA A 56 17.50 -9.46 5.23
CA ALA A 56 16.53 -10.50 4.89
C ALA A 56 16.48 -10.72 3.38
N TYR A 57 16.40 -11.97 2.95
CA TYR A 57 16.55 -12.36 1.56
C TYR A 57 15.25 -12.94 1.02
N VAL A 58 14.77 -12.38 -0.09
CA VAL A 58 13.59 -12.86 -0.79
C VAL A 58 14.02 -13.83 -1.89
N PHE A 59 13.44 -15.01 -1.89
CA PHE A 59 13.55 -15.99 -2.96
C PHE A 59 12.22 -16.16 -3.66
N ALA A 60 12.24 -16.24 -4.98
CA ALA A 60 11.08 -16.50 -5.82
C ALA A 60 11.20 -17.89 -6.46
N ARG A 61 10.08 -18.58 -6.60
CA ARG A 61 9.97 -19.88 -7.25
C ARG A 61 9.48 -19.72 -8.68
N ASP A 62 10.18 -20.34 -9.61
CA ASP A 62 9.75 -20.55 -10.99
C ASP A 62 9.75 -22.06 -11.28
N GLY A 63 8.55 -22.65 -11.37
CA GLY A 63 8.35 -24.09 -11.42
C GLY A 63 8.91 -24.79 -10.16
N THR A 64 10.01 -25.51 -10.30
CA THR A 64 10.72 -26.15 -9.19
C THR A 64 12.02 -25.44 -8.80
N SER A 65 12.41 -24.40 -9.54
CA SER A 65 13.63 -23.65 -9.29
C SER A 65 13.36 -22.50 -8.33
N TRP A 66 14.31 -22.23 -7.43
CA TRP A 66 14.27 -21.07 -6.56
C TRP A 66 15.47 -20.19 -6.86
N SER A 67 15.26 -18.88 -6.99
CA SER A 67 16.30 -17.88 -7.18
C SER A 67 16.11 -16.74 -6.18
N GLN A 68 17.21 -16.14 -5.75
CA GLN A 68 17.16 -14.93 -4.93
C GLN A 68 16.67 -13.76 -5.80
N GLN A 69 15.55 -13.16 -5.40
CA GLN A 69 14.96 -12.01 -6.09
C GLN A 69 15.46 -10.69 -5.50
N ALA A 70 15.63 -10.60 -4.17
CA ALA A 70 16.03 -9.37 -3.50
C ALA A 70 16.78 -9.65 -2.18
N LYS A 71 17.64 -8.70 -1.80
CA LYS A 71 18.14 -8.52 -0.43
C LYS A 71 17.44 -7.28 0.14
N LEU A 72 16.81 -7.43 1.29
CA LEU A 72 16.14 -6.37 2.04
C LEU A 72 17.04 -5.96 3.19
N VAL A 73 17.19 -4.65 3.36
CA VAL A 73 17.90 -4.01 4.46
C VAL A 73 17.04 -2.87 4.98
N ALA A 74 17.13 -2.55 6.28
CA ALA A 74 16.49 -1.36 6.82
C ALA A 74 17.10 -0.09 6.19
N SER A 75 16.26 0.90 5.84
CA SER A 75 16.69 2.19 5.28
C SER A 75 17.66 2.97 6.17
N ASP A 76 17.58 2.70 7.45
CA ASP A 76 18.27 3.32 8.58
C ASP A 76 19.06 2.28 9.38
N GLY A 77 19.29 1.09 8.80
CA GLY A 77 19.99 0.01 9.47
C GLY A 77 21.36 0.43 9.99
N ALA A 78 21.57 0.22 11.28
CA ALA A 78 22.76 0.56 12.03
C ALA A 78 23.37 -0.69 12.68
N ALA A 79 24.55 -0.52 13.26
CA ALA A 79 25.22 -1.62 13.94
C ALA A 79 24.38 -2.12 15.12
N TRP A 80 24.24 -3.44 15.24
CA TRP A 80 23.51 -4.16 16.29
C TRP A 80 21.98 -4.11 16.23
N ASP A 81 21.38 -3.60 15.15
CA ASP A 81 19.92 -3.60 14.99
C ASP A 81 19.33 -4.99 14.80
N HIS A 82 20.15 -5.93 14.29
CA HIS A 82 19.76 -7.32 14.05
C HIS A 82 18.53 -7.47 13.13
N PHE A 83 18.45 -6.67 12.07
CA PHE A 83 17.40 -6.79 11.07
C PHE A 83 17.36 -8.20 10.46
N GLY A 84 16.17 -8.78 10.31
CA GLY A 84 16.04 -10.16 9.85
C GLY A 84 16.11 -11.19 10.97
N TYR A 85 16.10 -10.76 12.25
CA TYR A 85 16.01 -11.70 13.37
C TYR A 85 14.72 -12.52 13.31
N SER A 86 13.62 -11.86 13.00
CA SER A 86 12.30 -12.45 12.77
C SER A 86 11.77 -11.99 11.42
N VAL A 87 11.05 -12.87 10.71
CA VAL A 87 10.47 -12.56 9.40
C VAL A 87 9.08 -13.17 9.27
N ALA A 88 8.19 -12.46 8.60
CA ALA A 88 6.88 -12.94 8.17
C ALA A 88 6.58 -12.47 6.75
N LEU A 89 5.79 -13.24 6.01
CA LEU A 89 5.49 -12.99 4.60
C LEU A 89 4.02 -13.32 4.33
N SER A 90 3.29 -12.41 3.68
CA SER A 90 1.89 -12.59 3.31
C SER A 90 1.60 -11.84 2.00
N GLY A 91 1.33 -12.60 0.93
CA GLY A 91 1.13 -12.03 -0.40
C GLY A 91 2.35 -11.22 -0.85
N ASP A 92 2.13 -9.94 -1.12
CA ASP A 92 3.17 -9.00 -1.58
C ASP A 92 3.85 -8.22 -0.45
N TYR A 93 3.55 -8.55 0.81
CA TYR A 93 4.10 -7.86 1.97
C TYR A 93 5.03 -8.77 2.77
N ALA A 94 6.14 -8.19 3.21
CA ALA A 94 7.09 -8.77 4.13
C ALA A 94 7.16 -7.91 5.40
N LEU A 95 7.27 -8.56 6.55
CA LEU A 95 7.49 -7.92 7.85
C LEU A 95 8.79 -8.49 8.42
N VAL A 96 9.71 -7.60 8.78
CA VAL A 96 11.05 -7.98 9.24
C VAL A 96 11.36 -7.29 10.55
N GLY A 97 11.68 -8.06 11.59
CA GLY A 97 12.02 -7.54 12.90
C GLY A 97 13.51 -7.20 13.05
N ALA A 98 13.79 -6.14 13.81
CA ALA A 98 15.10 -5.64 14.18
C ALA A 98 15.07 -5.27 15.68
N HIS A 99 15.09 -6.29 16.52
CA HIS A 99 14.93 -6.14 17.98
C HIS A 99 16.07 -5.39 18.69
N GLY A 100 17.17 -5.10 17.99
CA GLY A 100 18.31 -4.36 18.56
C GLY A 100 18.28 -2.86 18.27
N ASP A 101 17.40 -2.41 17.38
CA ASP A 101 17.20 -1.00 17.00
C ASP A 101 16.97 -0.12 18.22
N ASP A 102 17.51 1.10 18.22
CA ASP A 102 17.59 1.96 19.40
C ASP A 102 16.90 3.32 19.28
N ASP A 103 16.05 3.51 18.27
CA ASP A 103 15.36 4.78 17.99
C ASP A 103 14.51 5.32 19.14
N ASN A 104 13.87 4.42 19.91
CA ASN A 104 13.05 4.76 21.07
C ASN A 104 13.74 4.43 22.41
N GLY A 105 15.06 4.21 22.39
CA GLY A 105 15.85 3.81 23.54
C GLY A 105 16.67 2.56 23.24
N ALA A 106 17.76 2.36 24.00
CA ALA A 106 18.69 1.26 23.75
C ALA A 106 17.97 -0.09 23.62
N ARG A 107 18.02 -0.72 22.45
CA ARG A 107 17.35 -2.00 22.15
C ARG A 107 15.83 -1.98 22.38
N SER A 108 15.20 -0.84 22.13
CA SER A 108 13.74 -0.70 22.10
C SER A 108 13.11 -1.53 20.98
N GLY A 109 13.83 -1.65 19.86
CA GLY A 109 13.51 -2.53 18.76
C GLY A 109 12.51 -1.92 17.76
N SER A 110 12.54 -2.47 16.55
CA SER A 110 11.73 -2.03 15.42
C SER A 110 11.24 -3.20 14.57
N ALA A 111 10.21 -2.97 13.76
CA ALA A 111 9.83 -3.87 12.68
C ALA A 111 9.57 -3.10 11.39
N TYR A 112 9.92 -3.69 10.25
CA TYR A 112 9.93 -3.01 8.97
C TYR A 112 9.00 -3.72 7.99
N VAL A 113 8.15 -2.94 7.32
CA VAL A 113 7.21 -3.44 6.32
C VAL A 113 7.78 -3.17 4.93
N PHE A 114 7.91 -4.21 4.12
CA PHE A 114 8.26 -4.10 2.71
C PHE A 114 7.09 -4.54 1.85
N ALA A 115 6.90 -3.86 0.72
CA ALA A 115 5.94 -4.25 -0.31
C ALA A 115 6.66 -4.57 -1.61
N ARG A 116 6.10 -5.55 -2.32
CA ARG A 116 6.55 -5.98 -3.63
C ARG A 116 5.70 -5.34 -4.72
N ASP A 117 6.37 -4.78 -5.72
CA ASP A 117 5.78 -4.36 -6.99
C ASP A 117 6.54 -5.05 -8.13
N GLY A 118 5.89 -6.03 -8.77
CA GLY A 118 6.53 -6.95 -9.70
C GLY A 118 7.66 -7.75 -9.05
N THR A 119 8.91 -7.45 -9.44
CA THR A 119 10.13 -8.06 -8.88
C THR A 119 10.83 -7.17 -7.85
N SER A 120 10.45 -5.88 -7.77
CA SER A 120 11.06 -4.90 -6.88
C SER A 120 10.42 -4.96 -5.50
N TRP A 121 11.24 -4.76 -4.46
CA TRP A 121 10.79 -4.65 -3.08
C TRP A 121 11.20 -3.29 -2.52
N SER A 122 10.30 -2.64 -1.80
CA SER A 122 10.55 -1.33 -1.20
C SER A 122 9.98 -1.26 0.21
N GLN A 123 10.71 -0.62 1.12
CA GLN A 123 10.24 -0.36 2.48
C GLN A 123 9.09 0.64 2.45
N GLN A 124 7.97 0.27 3.05
CA GLN A 124 6.75 1.08 3.15
C GLN A 124 6.62 1.77 4.50
N ALA A 125 7.08 1.11 5.57
CA ALA A 125 6.96 1.62 6.92
C ALA A 125 8.04 1.05 7.85
N LYS A 126 8.37 1.83 8.88
CA LYS A 126 9.01 1.39 10.12
C LYS A 126 7.94 1.43 11.21
N LEU A 127 7.78 0.34 11.94
CA LEU A 127 6.85 0.17 13.05
C LEU A 127 7.66 0.23 14.34
N LEU A 128 7.20 1.08 15.25
CA LEU A 128 7.74 1.27 16.59
C LEU A 128 6.64 1.01 17.61
N ALA A 129 6.99 0.45 18.76
CA ALA A 129 6.09 0.42 19.91
C ALA A 129 5.71 1.86 20.31
N SER A 130 4.43 2.09 20.62
CA SER A 130 3.90 3.41 20.99
C SER A 130 4.51 3.98 22.28
N ASP A 131 4.93 3.08 23.14
CA ASP A 131 5.48 3.20 24.48
C ASP A 131 6.87 2.59 24.56
N GLY A 132 7.50 2.36 23.40
CA GLY A 132 8.82 1.73 23.31
C GLY A 132 9.84 2.39 24.23
N ALA A 133 10.47 1.58 25.05
CA ALA A 133 11.47 1.92 26.03
C ALA A 133 12.72 1.05 25.86
N ALA A 134 13.75 1.36 26.64
CA ALA A 134 15.01 0.63 26.55
C ALA A 134 14.84 -0.83 26.94
N SER A 135 15.32 -1.73 26.08
CA SER A 135 15.32 -3.19 26.23
C SER A 135 14.04 -3.92 25.90
N ASP A 136 12.95 -3.26 25.48
CA ASP A 136 11.67 -3.91 25.14
C ASP A 136 11.79 -4.97 24.03
N GLN A 137 12.79 -4.83 23.15
CA GLN A 137 13.07 -5.75 22.04
C GLN A 137 11.86 -5.94 21.11
N PHE A 138 11.16 -4.86 20.80
CA PHE A 138 10.09 -4.88 19.79
C PHE A 138 10.63 -5.42 18.45
N GLY A 139 9.89 -6.34 17.83
CA GLY A 139 10.36 -7.01 16.61
C GLY A 139 11.11 -8.32 16.88
N LEU A 140 11.25 -8.76 18.12
CA LEU A 140 11.82 -10.08 18.43
C LEU A 140 11.00 -11.23 17.82
N SER A 141 9.68 -11.04 17.73
CA SER A 141 8.78 -11.94 16.99
C SER A 141 7.81 -11.13 16.13
N VAL A 142 7.46 -11.67 14.96
CA VAL A 142 6.54 -11.04 14.02
C VAL A 142 5.60 -12.06 13.42
N ALA A 143 4.37 -11.63 13.14
CA ALA A 143 3.42 -12.37 12.32
C ALA A 143 2.71 -11.40 11.36
N LEU A 144 2.35 -11.91 10.18
CA LEU A 144 1.75 -11.10 9.13
C LEU A 144 0.57 -11.84 8.53
N SER A 145 -0.51 -11.10 8.34
CA SER A 145 -1.69 -11.48 7.56
C SER A 145 -1.92 -10.44 6.48
N VAL A 146 -2.94 -10.65 5.64
CA VAL A 146 -3.28 -9.72 4.54
C VAL A 146 -3.47 -8.28 5.05
N ASP A 147 -4.16 -8.11 6.18
CA ASP A 147 -4.54 -6.79 6.69
C ASP A 147 -3.85 -6.39 7.99
N ASN A 148 -3.11 -7.29 8.63
CA ASN A 148 -2.59 -7.05 9.98
C ASN A 148 -1.16 -7.55 10.14
N ALA A 149 -0.34 -6.72 10.76
CA ALA A 149 0.95 -7.07 11.33
C ALA A 149 0.81 -7.21 12.85
N LEU A 150 1.41 -8.25 13.41
CA LEU A 150 1.56 -8.44 14.84
C LEU A 150 3.05 -8.46 15.16
N VAL A 151 3.47 -7.69 16.17
CA VAL A 151 4.86 -7.56 16.57
C VAL A 151 4.97 -7.74 18.08
N GLY A 152 5.83 -8.66 18.52
CA GLY A 152 6.10 -8.89 19.93
C GLY A 152 7.27 -8.06 20.45
N ALA A 153 7.15 -7.58 21.67
CA ALA A 153 8.20 -6.98 22.49
C ALA A 153 8.29 -7.82 23.77
N PHE A 154 9.31 -8.67 23.88
CA PHE A 154 9.37 -9.70 24.93
C PHE A 154 9.62 -9.12 26.33
N ASP A 155 10.33 -7.99 26.40
CA ASP A 155 10.83 -7.42 27.66
C ASP A 155 10.03 -6.17 28.09
N ASP A 156 8.90 -5.87 27.43
CA ASP A 156 8.10 -4.66 27.64
C ASP A 156 7.24 -4.67 28.94
N ASP A 157 7.01 -3.46 29.46
CA ASP A 157 6.83 -3.05 30.85
C ASP A 157 5.37 -3.17 31.39
N ASN A 158 5.08 -4.29 32.06
CA ASN A 158 4.05 -4.39 33.10
C ASN A 158 4.46 -5.38 34.22
N GLY A 159 5.78 -5.55 34.39
CA GLY A 159 6.46 -6.53 35.24
C GLY A 159 7.82 -6.93 34.61
N SER A 160 8.67 -7.66 35.33
CA SER A 160 9.85 -8.28 34.70
C SER A 160 9.37 -9.30 33.67
N ASP A 161 9.82 -9.19 32.42
CA ASP A 161 9.55 -10.14 31.34
C ASP A 161 8.05 -10.32 31.05
N SER A 162 7.23 -9.29 31.30
CA SER A 162 5.78 -9.38 31.06
C SER A 162 5.44 -9.44 29.57
N GLY A 163 6.20 -8.72 28.75
CA GLY A 163 6.07 -8.64 27.32
C GLY A 163 4.74 -8.04 26.82
N SER A 164 4.78 -7.56 25.58
CA SER A 164 3.63 -6.98 24.88
C SER A 164 3.54 -7.50 23.44
N ALA A 165 2.34 -7.43 22.86
CA ALA A 165 2.10 -7.69 21.46
C ALA A 165 1.30 -6.55 20.84
N TYR A 166 1.84 -5.99 19.76
CA TYR A 166 1.33 -4.80 19.09
C TYR A 166 0.74 -5.18 17.74
N MET A 167 -0.48 -4.71 17.48
CA MET A 167 -1.19 -4.98 16.24
C MET A 167 -1.30 -3.71 15.39
N TYR A 168 -0.84 -3.79 14.16
CA TYR A 168 -0.93 -2.71 13.17
C TYR A 168 -1.81 -3.16 12.01
N ARG A 169 -2.75 -2.31 11.63
CA ARG A 169 -3.57 -2.55 10.44
C ARG A 169 -2.86 -2.01 9.20
N LEU A 170 -2.55 -2.88 8.25
CA LEU A 170 -2.07 -2.49 6.94
C LEU A 170 -3.27 -1.99 6.14
N THR A 171 -3.32 -0.70 5.84
CA THR A 171 -4.31 -0.17 4.90
C THR A 171 -3.85 -0.52 3.50
N PRO A 172 -4.57 -1.39 2.74
CA PRO A 172 -4.20 -1.63 1.35
C PRO A 172 -4.24 -0.30 0.60
N TYR A 173 -3.19 -0.04 -0.18
CA TYR A 173 -3.14 1.14 -1.03
C TYR A 173 -4.38 1.15 -1.93
N SER A 174 -5.28 2.10 -1.68
CA SER A 174 -6.39 2.41 -2.58
C SER A 174 -5.94 3.61 -3.41
N PRO A 175 -5.53 3.41 -4.68
CA PRO A 175 -5.21 4.55 -5.53
C PRO A 175 -6.42 5.47 -5.58
N PRO A 176 -6.23 6.80 -5.59
CA PRO A 176 -7.33 7.72 -5.83
C PRO A 176 -8.01 7.32 -7.15
N PRO A 177 -9.36 7.40 -7.23
CA PRO A 177 -10.05 7.13 -8.48
C PRO A 177 -9.43 7.99 -9.59
N PRO A 178 -9.32 7.47 -10.82
CA PRO A 178 -8.81 8.26 -11.93
C PRO A 178 -9.56 9.59 -12.01
N SER A 179 -8.85 10.67 -12.32
CA SER A 179 -9.45 11.99 -12.49
C SER A 179 -10.72 11.86 -13.34
N PRO A 180 -11.87 12.42 -12.91
CA PRO A 180 -13.06 12.36 -13.72
C PRO A 180 -12.74 12.93 -15.10
N PRO A 181 -13.30 12.35 -16.19
CA PRO A 181 -13.11 12.89 -17.51
C PRO A 181 -13.46 14.39 -17.51
N PRO A 182 -12.78 15.22 -18.32
CA PRO A 182 -13.09 16.64 -18.39
C PRO A 182 -14.60 16.82 -18.61
N ALA A 183 -15.20 17.77 -17.90
CA ALA A 183 -16.61 18.06 -18.00
C ALA A 183 -16.99 18.21 -19.48
N PRO A 184 -18.15 17.68 -19.92
CA PRO A 184 -18.62 17.91 -21.28
C PRO A 184 -18.66 19.42 -21.53
N PRO A 185 -18.39 19.88 -22.77
CA PRO A 185 -18.46 21.29 -23.10
C PRO A 185 -19.84 21.82 -22.68
N SER A 186 -19.85 23.03 -22.13
CA SER A 186 -21.09 23.71 -21.76
C SER A 186 -22.09 23.64 -22.91
N PRO A 187 -23.38 23.39 -22.64
CA PRO A 187 -24.39 23.39 -23.68
C PRO A 187 -24.33 24.73 -24.45
N PRO A 188 -24.62 24.73 -25.76
CA PRO A 188 -24.67 25.96 -26.51
C PRO A 188 -25.65 26.94 -25.84
N PRO A 189 -25.40 28.26 -25.94
CA PRO A 189 -26.30 29.25 -25.39
C PRO A 189 -27.71 29.02 -25.94
N SER A 190 -28.71 29.26 -25.09
CA SER A 190 -30.12 29.20 -25.50
C SER A 190 -30.35 30.02 -26.76
N PRO A 191 -31.19 29.54 -27.71
CA PRO A 191 -31.51 30.33 -28.89
C PRO A 191 -32.10 31.69 -28.47
N PRO A 192 -31.85 32.74 -29.27
CA PRO A 192 -32.44 34.04 -29.01
C PRO A 192 -33.97 33.93 -28.94
N PRO A 193 -34.65 34.78 -28.15
CA PRO A 193 -36.10 34.79 -28.10
C PRO A 193 -36.69 35.02 -29.51
N PRO A 194 -37.87 34.46 -29.80
CA PRO A 194 -38.52 34.67 -31.08
C PRO A 194 -38.76 36.17 -31.32
N PRO A 195 -38.75 36.62 -32.60
CA PRO A 195 -39.06 38.00 -32.92
C PRO A 195 -40.46 38.38 -32.40
N PRO A 196 -40.67 39.65 -32.05
CA PRO A 196 -41.98 40.13 -31.62
C PRO A 196 -43.04 39.82 -32.68
N LEU A 197 -44.25 39.49 -32.21
CA LEU A 197 -45.39 39.21 -33.08
C LEU A 197 -45.67 40.41 -34.00
N PRO A 198 -46.07 40.18 -35.26
CA PRO A 198 -46.48 41.25 -36.14
C PRO A 198 -47.70 42.00 -35.55
N PRO A 199 -47.86 43.30 -35.85
CA PRO A 199 -49.00 44.07 -35.38
C PRO A 199 -50.32 43.46 -35.86
N PRO A 200 -51.41 43.63 -35.09
CA PRO A 200 -52.73 43.13 -35.48
C PRO A 200 -53.17 43.73 -36.82
N SER A 201 -53.89 42.94 -37.62
CA SER A 201 -54.45 43.40 -38.88
C SER A 201 -55.40 44.58 -38.67
N PRO A 202 -55.46 45.54 -39.62
CA PRO A 202 -56.38 46.67 -39.52
C PRO A 202 -57.83 46.19 -39.48
N PRO A 203 -58.72 46.90 -38.78
CA PRO A 203 -60.13 46.56 -38.72
C PRO A 203 -60.78 46.64 -40.12
N PRO A 204 -61.83 45.84 -40.38
CA PRO A 204 -62.52 45.85 -41.66
C PRO A 204 -63.18 47.22 -41.94
N PRO A 205 -63.38 47.59 -43.21
CA PRO A 205 -63.97 48.86 -43.59
C PRO A 205 -65.41 49.00 -43.09
N SER A 206 -65.79 50.24 -42.76
CA SER A 206 -67.14 50.59 -42.30
C SER A 206 -68.18 50.35 -43.40
N PRO A 207 -69.40 49.91 -43.07
CA PRO A 207 -70.46 49.72 -44.07
C PRO A 207 -70.89 51.07 -44.71
N PRO A 208 -71.42 51.04 -45.94
CA PRO A 208 -71.82 52.24 -46.68
C PRO A 208 -73.04 52.91 -46.04
N SER A 209 -73.00 54.23 -45.92
CA SER A 209 -74.10 55.08 -45.45
C SER A 209 -75.10 55.38 -46.57
N GLU A 210 -76.40 55.23 -46.29
CA GLU A 210 -77.52 55.46 -47.20
C GLU A 210 -77.57 56.89 -47.78
N GLU A 211 -77.88 57.00 -49.08
CA GLU A 211 -78.24 58.27 -49.71
C GLU A 211 -79.56 58.81 -49.12
N VAL A 212 -79.50 60.02 -48.56
CA VAL A 212 -80.71 60.83 -48.35
C VAL A 212 -80.64 62.00 -49.32
N SER A 213 -81.40 61.89 -50.42
CA SER A 213 -81.59 62.98 -51.37
C SER A 213 -82.32 64.16 -50.71
N LYS A 214 -81.73 65.37 -50.74
CA LYS A 214 -82.43 66.66 -50.67
C LYS A 214 -81.70 67.64 -51.60
N LEU A 215 -82.14 67.78 -52.86
CA LEU A 215 -83.12 68.74 -53.37
C LEU A 215 -82.75 70.23 -53.12
N VAL A 216 -82.51 70.93 -54.24
CA VAL A 216 -82.68 72.38 -54.55
C VAL A 216 -81.80 73.40 -53.82
N ALA A 217 -81.41 74.58 -54.36
CA ALA A 217 -81.69 75.29 -55.62
C ALA A 217 -80.58 76.36 -55.87
N SER A 218 -80.38 76.75 -57.14
CA SER A 218 -80.02 78.08 -57.73
C SER A 218 -79.29 79.14 -56.88
N ASP A 219 -78.26 79.85 -57.35
CA ASP A 219 -78.05 80.50 -58.67
C ASP A 219 -76.54 80.74 -58.88
#